data_AF-A0A2V7X5Q9-F1
#
_entry.id   AF-A0A2V7X5Q9-F1
#
_cell.length_a   1.000
_cell.length_b   1.000
_cell.length_c   1.000
_cell.angle_alpha   90.00
_cell.angle_beta   90.00
_cell.angle_gamma   90.00
#
_symmetry.space_group_name_H-M   'P 1'
#
loop_
_entity.id
_entity.type
_entity.pdbx_description
1 polymer ?
#
loop_
_entity_poly.entity_id
_entity_poly.type
_entity_poly.pdbx_seq_one_letter_code
_entity_poly.pdbx_strand_id
1 'polypeptide(L)'
;WGFVIHNRGALFNLKPGLPNSLEPGKRPFHTIIPAFAMKDGKPWIAFGLMGGDMQPQGHAQVIVNMVDFGMNLQEAGDAARFYHTGSSEPTGTLMTTGGVLHLESGVPAEVRRNLASMGHR
;
A
#
# COMPACT_ATOMS: atom_id res chain seq x y z
N TRP A 1 -12.90 31.55 -4.06
CA TRP A 1 -13.27 30.25 -3.46
C TRP A 1 -11.99 29.59 -2.97
N GLY A 2 -11.72 29.58 -1.66
CA GLY A 2 -10.41 29.19 -1.09
C GLY A 2 -10.17 27.68 -1.01
N PHE A 3 -10.50 26.92 -2.07
CA PHE A 3 -10.29 25.47 -2.15
C PHE A 3 -9.58 25.10 -3.45
N VAL A 4 -8.83 23.99 -3.42
CA VAL A 4 -8.06 23.48 -4.56
C VAL A 4 -8.76 22.25 -5.12
N ILE A 5 -8.82 22.15 -6.45
CA ILE A 5 -9.35 20.97 -7.14
C ILE A 5 -8.34 19.81 -7.04
N HIS A 6 -8.83 18.59 -6.84
CA HIS A 6 -7.98 17.41 -6.73
C HIS A 6 -7.20 17.11 -8.03
N ASN A 7 -6.06 16.46 -7.91
CA ASN A 7 -5.22 16.03 -9.04
C ASN A 7 -5.36 14.54 -9.41
N ARG A 8 -6.42 13.86 -8.96
CA ARG A 8 -6.58 12.40 -9.10
C ARG A 8 -6.46 11.87 -10.54
N GLY A 9 -6.77 12.69 -11.55
CA GLY A 9 -6.56 12.36 -12.96
C GLY A 9 -5.10 12.00 -13.32
N ALA A 10 -4.13 12.40 -12.50
CA ALA A 10 -2.71 12.01 -12.65
C ALA A 10 -2.47 10.50 -12.55
N LEU A 11 -3.44 9.72 -12.05
CA LEU A 11 -3.33 8.26 -11.99
C LEU A 11 -3.86 7.52 -13.21
N PHE A 12 -4.25 8.21 -14.30
CA PHE A 12 -4.49 7.54 -15.58
C PHE A 12 -3.19 7.09 -16.25
N ASN A 13 -3.28 6.03 -17.04
CA ASN A 13 -2.29 5.73 -18.06
C ASN A 13 -2.62 6.49 -19.35
N LEU A 14 -1.63 7.10 -19.99
CA LEU A 14 -1.82 7.83 -21.25
C LEU A 14 -1.71 6.93 -22.49
N LYS A 15 -1.23 5.68 -22.32
CA LYS A 15 -1.24 4.68 -23.40
C LYS A 15 -2.68 4.22 -23.63
N PRO A 16 -3.21 4.28 -24.87
CA PRO A 16 -4.54 3.77 -25.20
C PRO A 16 -4.68 2.25 -25.06
N GLY A 17 -5.89 1.77 -24.83
CA GLY A 17 -6.23 0.34 -24.87
C GLY A 17 -5.89 -0.46 -23.60
N LEU A 18 -5.57 0.19 -22.49
CA LEU A 18 -5.34 -0.42 -21.18
C LEU A 18 -6.55 -0.23 -20.25
N PRO A 19 -6.74 -1.10 -19.24
CA PRO A 19 -7.83 -0.94 -18.27
C PRO A 19 -7.88 0.44 -17.60
N ASN A 20 -6.72 1.07 -17.37
CA ASN A 20 -6.60 2.39 -16.75
C ASN A 20 -6.22 3.51 -17.75
N SER A 21 -6.47 3.33 -19.05
CA SER A 21 -6.29 4.42 -20.03
C SER A 21 -7.23 5.60 -19.76
N LEU A 22 -6.76 6.82 -20.00
CA LEU A 22 -7.56 8.05 -19.96
C LEU A 22 -8.68 8.01 -21.01
N GLU A 23 -9.93 8.08 -20.54
CA GLU A 23 -11.14 8.12 -21.37
C GLU A 23 -12.16 9.12 -20.80
N PRO A 24 -12.95 9.80 -21.64
CA PRO A 24 -14.03 10.68 -21.17
C PRO A 24 -15.02 9.96 -20.24
N GLY A 25 -15.33 10.56 -19.08
CA GLY A 25 -16.28 10.02 -18.11
C GLY A 25 -15.77 8.84 -17.27
N LYS A 26 -14.59 8.31 -17.55
CA LYS A 26 -13.96 7.24 -16.77
C LYS A 26 -13.35 7.79 -15.48
N ARG A 27 -13.31 6.97 -14.44
CA ARG A 27 -12.58 7.28 -13.18
C ARG A 27 -11.18 6.67 -13.26
N PRO A 28 -10.12 7.41 -12.87
CA PRO A 28 -8.77 6.84 -12.82
C PRO A 28 -8.67 5.79 -11.73
N PHE A 29 -7.63 4.95 -11.80
CA PHE A 29 -7.20 4.12 -10.68
C PHE A 29 -7.12 4.97 -9.40
N HIS A 30 -7.64 4.42 -8.31
CA HIS A 30 -7.78 5.15 -7.07
C HIS A 30 -6.98 4.47 -5.96
N THR A 31 -6.13 5.24 -5.29
CA THR A 31 -5.32 4.71 -4.19
C THR A 31 -6.08 4.70 -2.86
N ILE A 32 -7.09 5.56 -2.67
CA ILE A 32 -7.86 5.60 -1.41
C ILE A 32 -8.67 4.31 -1.30
N ILE A 33 -8.34 3.52 -0.28
CA ILE A 33 -9.00 2.26 0.03
C ILE A 33 -9.29 2.21 1.54
N PRO A 34 -10.54 2.41 1.98
CA PRO A 34 -10.93 2.07 3.35
C PRO A 34 -11.14 0.55 3.45
N ALA A 35 -10.85 -0.04 4.61
CA ALA A 35 -10.99 -1.47 4.83
C ALA A 35 -12.00 -1.79 5.94
N PHE A 36 -12.68 -2.91 5.76
CA PHE A 36 -13.58 -3.50 6.73
C PHE A 36 -13.41 -5.02 6.68
N ALA A 37 -13.14 -5.64 7.83
CA ALA A 37 -12.93 -7.07 7.93
C ALA A 37 -14.07 -7.74 8.72
N MET A 38 -14.44 -8.92 8.25
CA MET A 38 -15.40 -9.80 8.90
C MET A 38 -14.66 -10.99 9.52
N LYS A 39 -15.12 -11.47 10.66
CA LYS A 39 -14.63 -12.71 11.30
C LYS A 39 -15.82 -13.53 11.76
N ASP A 40 -15.85 -14.80 11.39
CA ASP A 40 -16.94 -15.73 11.71
C ASP A 40 -18.34 -15.19 11.33
N GLY A 41 -18.42 -14.58 10.14
CA GLY A 41 -19.66 -14.00 9.61
C GLY A 41 -20.10 -12.70 10.30
N LYS A 42 -19.31 -12.14 11.22
CA LYS A 42 -19.62 -10.92 11.96
C LYS A 42 -18.64 -9.79 11.65
N PRO A 43 -19.09 -8.52 11.69
CA PRO A 43 -18.19 -7.37 11.72
C PRO A 43 -17.09 -7.54 12.77
N TRP A 44 -15.84 -7.40 12.33
CA TRP A 44 -14.71 -7.51 13.24
C TRP A 44 -14.02 -6.16 13.45
N ILE A 45 -13.55 -5.54 12.36
CA ILE A 45 -12.83 -4.26 12.43
C ILE A 45 -13.10 -3.38 11.20
N ALA A 46 -13.14 -2.07 11.41
CA ALA A 46 -13.04 -1.05 10.38
C ALA A 46 -11.70 -0.34 10.54
N PHE A 47 -10.89 -0.26 9.49
CA PHE A 47 -9.55 0.29 9.58
C PHE A 47 -9.10 0.92 8.26
N GLY A 48 -8.05 1.71 8.33
CA GLY A 48 -7.48 2.41 7.20
C GLY A 48 -6.05 2.82 7.50
N LEU A 49 -5.27 2.98 6.43
CA LEU A 49 -3.92 3.50 6.49
C LEU A 49 -3.79 4.49 5.35
N MET A 50 -3.11 5.61 5.58
CA MET A 50 -2.89 6.65 4.57
C MET A 50 -1.52 6.44 3.91
N GLY A 51 -1.41 6.78 2.63
CA GLY A 51 -0.09 6.79 1.95
C GLY A 51 -0.09 6.29 0.50
N GLY A 52 -1.11 6.61 -0.31
CA GLY A 52 -1.05 6.26 -1.74
C GLY A 52 -1.03 4.74 -1.97
N ASP A 53 0.01 4.24 -2.61
CA ASP A 53 0.29 2.83 -2.89
C ASP A 53 0.81 2.03 -1.67
N MET A 54 1.19 2.72 -0.58
CA MET A 54 1.44 2.07 0.71
C MET A 54 0.15 1.55 1.37
N GLN A 55 -1.02 2.09 1.02
CA GLN A 55 -2.29 1.70 1.67
C GLN A 55 -2.56 0.19 1.64
N PRO A 56 -2.51 -0.51 0.49
CA PRO A 56 -2.73 -1.96 0.47
C PRO A 56 -1.62 -2.74 1.20
N GLN A 57 -0.37 -2.27 1.13
CA GLN A 57 0.76 -2.90 1.81
C GLN A 57 0.61 -2.81 3.33
N GLY A 58 0.22 -1.64 3.83
CA GLY A 58 -0.03 -1.41 5.25
C GLY A 58 -1.27 -2.11 5.76
N HIS A 59 -2.34 -2.20 4.95
CA HIS A 59 -3.53 -2.98 5.29
C HIS A 59 -3.20 -4.45 5.51
N ALA A 60 -2.41 -5.04 4.61
CA ALA A 60 -1.94 -6.41 4.74
C ALA A 60 -1.13 -6.60 6.03
N GLN A 61 -0.20 -5.68 6.33
CA GLN A 61 0.58 -5.71 7.58
C GLN A 61 -0.31 -5.68 8.83
N VAL A 62 -1.33 -4.81 8.88
CA VAL A 62 -2.27 -4.75 10.02
C VAL A 62 -3.03 -6.08 10.19
N ILE A 63 -3.55 -6.65 9.11
CA ILE A 63 -4.30 -7.92 9.19
C ILE A 63 -3.39 -9.07 9.63
N VAL A 64 -2.19 -9.19 9.06
CA VAL A 64 -1.20 -10.21 9.45
C VAL A 64 -0.83 -10.05 10.92
N ASN A 65 -0.58 -8.83 11.39
CA ASN A 65 -0.28 -8.55 12.79
C ASN A 65 -1.40 -9.03 13.74
N MET A 66 -2.66 -8.76 13.39
CA MET A 66 -3.79 -9.14 14.25
C MET A 66 -4.15 -10.63 14.15
N VAL A 67 -4.07 -11.22 12.97
CA VAL A 67 -4.51 -12.60 12.71
C VAL A 67 -3.40 -13.60 13.02
N ASP A 68 -2.19 -13.36 12.50
CA ASP A 68 -1.09 -14.32 12.56
C ASP A 68 -0.22 -14.11 13.82
N PHE A 69 0.00 -12.86 14.22
CA PHE A 69 0.80 -12.53 15.40
C PHE A 69 -0.02 -12.26 16.66
N GLY A 70 -1.35 -12.32 16.58
CA GLY A 70 -2.25 -12.19 17.72
C GLY A 70 -2.23 -10.80 18.39
N MET A 71 -1.71 -9.79 17.70
CA MET A 71 -1.64 -8.42 18.21
C MET A 71 -3.04 -7.82 18.35
N ASN A 72 -3.23 -6.97 19.37
CA ASN A 72 -4.40 -6.11 19.42
C ASN A 72 -4.30 -4.97 18.37
N LEU A 73 -5.38 -4.21 18.18
CA LEU A 73 -5.44 -3.16 17.14
C LEU A 73 -4.37 -2.07 17.32
N GLN A 74 -4.08 -1.65 18.55
CA GLN A 74 -3.08 -0.63 18.83
C GLN A 74 -1.67 -1.18 18.55
N GLU A 75 -1.38 -2.38 19.04
CA GLU A 75 -0.10 -3.07 18.78
C GLU A 75 0.14 -3.28 17.28
N ALA A 76 -0.87 -3.74 16.54
CA ALA A 76 -0.79 -3.93 15.09
C ALA A 76 -0.56 -2.60 14.35
N GLY A 77 -1.10 -1.51 14.88
CA GLY A 77 -0.90 -0.15 14.38
C GLY A 77 0.48 0.42 14.71
N ASP A 78 1.02 0.12 15.89
CA ASP A 78 2.32 0.62 16.39
C ASP A 78 3.51 -0.21 15.88
N ALA A 79 3.26 -1.44 15.43
CA ALA A 79 4.28 -2.31 14.87
C ALA A 79 5.03 -1.64 13.70
N ALA A 80 6.36 -1.81 13.72
CA ALA A 80 7.23 -1.25 12.69
C ALA A 80 6.85 -1.76 11.29
N ARG A 81 6.75 -0.84 10.33
CA ARG A 81 6.29 -1.12 8.97
C ARG A 81 7.42 -1.22 7.95
N PHE A 82 7.08 -1.87 6.84
CA PHE A 82 7.85 -1.82 5.61
C PHE A 82 7.01 -1.28 4.45
N TYR A 83 7.69 -0.70 3.46
CA TYR A 83 7.08 -0.15 2.26
C TYR A 83 7.96 -0.46 1.04
N HIS A 84 7.41 -1.17 0.06
CA HIS A 84 8.08 -1.44 -1.20
C HIS A 84 7.73 -0.39 -2.25
N THR A 85 8.74 0.12 -2.94
CA THR A 85 8.65 1.11 -4.03
C THR A 85 9.33 0.62 -5.29
N GLY A 86 9.03 1.26 -6.43
CA GLY A 86 9.61 0.90 -7.73
C GLY A 86 8.99 -0.35 -8.35
N SER A 87 7.77 -0.70 -7.90
CA SER A 87 6.92 -1.70 -8.53
C SER A 87 6.33 -1.19 -9.84
N SER A 88 5.71 -2.08 -10.61
CA SER A 88 4.90 -1.69 -11.76
C SER A 88 3.66 -0.93 -11.29
N GLU A 89 3.29 0.15 -11.98
CA GLU A 89 2.22 1.05 -11.55
C GLU A 89 1.10 1.14 -12.59
N PRO A 90 -0.15 1.41 -12.16
CA PRO A 90 -1.29 1.61 -13.07
C PRO A 90 -1.12 2.77 -14.06
N THR A 91 -0.18 3.67 -13.82
CA THR A 91 0.20 4.81 -14.67
C THR A 91 1.15 4.42 -15.81
N GLY A 92 1.68 3.19 -15.81
CA GLY A 92 2.51 2.64 -16.88
C GLY A 92 3.98 2.42 -16.54
N THR A 93 4.41 2.77 -15.32
CA THR A 93 5.74 2.41 -14.82
C THR A 93 5.87 0.88 -14.79
N LEU A 94 7.00 0.35 -15.26
CA LEU A 94 7.32 -1.07 -15.21
C LEU A 94 8.49 -1.31 -14.27
N MET A 95 8.36 -2.28 -13.38
CA MET A 95 9.46 -2.68 -12.50
C MET A 95 10.57 -3.38 -13.29
N THR A 96 11.80 -2.89 -13.16
CA THR A 96 12.99 -3.44 -13.85
C THR A 96 14.10 -3.93 -12.91
N THR A 97 14.07 -3.53 -11.64
CA THR A 97 15.18 -3.75 -10.68
C THR A 97 14.78 -4.47 -9.40
N GLY A 98 13.54 -4.96 -9.31
CA GLY A 98 12.97 -5.57 -8.10
C GLY A 98 12.49 -4.56 -7.04
N GLY A 99 12.71 -3.27 -7.26
CA GLY A 99 12.28 -2.18 -6.38
C GLY A 99 13.18 -1.96 -5.16
N VAL A 100 12.70 -1.15 -4.21
CA VAL A 100 13.40 -0.78 -2.97
C VAL A 100 12.46 -1.00 -1.79
N LEU A 101 12.97 -1.63 -0.74
CA LEU A 101 12.24 -1.94 0.49
C LEU A 101 12.65 -0.97 1.61
N HIS A 102 11.76 -0.01 1.89
CA HIS A 102 11.91 0.92 3.00
C HIS A 102 11.48 0.26 4.30
N LEU A 103 12.27 0.40 5.37
CA LEU A 103 12.04 -0.21 6.68
C LEU A 103 12.11 0.84 7.78
N GLU A 104 11.05 0.99 8.57
CA GLU A 104 11.02 1.88 9.74
C GLU A 104 12.10 1.48 10.76
N SER A 105 12.63 2.44 11.53
CA SER A 105 13.73 2.25 12.49
C SER A 105 13.49 1.12 13.51
N GLY A 106 12.23 0.83 13.84
CA GLY A 106 11.85 -0.27 14.74
C GLY A 106 12.16 -1.67 14.22
N VAL A 107 12.43 -1.85 12.92
CA VAL A 107 12.87 -3.14 12.36
C VAL A 107 14.30 -3.47 12.84
N PRO A 108 14.53 -4.62 13.51
CA PRO A 108 15.84 -4.98 14.05
C PRO A 108 16.95 -5.00 13.01
N ALA A 109 18.15 -4.56 13.41
CA ALA A 109 19.30 -4.47 12.50
C ALA A 109 19.68 -5.83 11.87
N GLU A 110 19.46 -6.93 12.59
CA GLU A 110 19.67 -8.28 12.06
C GLU A 110 18.73 -8.60 10.89
N VAL A 111 17.43 -8.27 11.01
CA VAL A 111 16.45 -8.46 9.93
C VAL A 111 16.85 -7.66 8.69
N ARG A 112 17.31 -6.41 8.86
CA ARG A 112 17.81 -5.58 7.74
C ARG A 112 18.98 -6.22 7.03
N ARG A 113 19.97 -6.74 7.77
CA ARG A 113 21.14 -7.42 7.19
C ARG A 113 20.74 -8.69 6.45
N ASN A 114 19.81 -9.46 7.00
CA ASN A 114 19.32 -10.69 6.37
C ASN A 114 18.59 -10.36 5.06
N LEU A 115 17.72 -9.35 5.05
CA LEU A 115 17.05 -8.88 3.83
C LEU A 115 18.08 -8.41 2.78
N ALA A 116 19.10 -7.64 3.18
CA ALA A 116 20.17 -7.24 2.27
C ALA A 116 20.94 -8.44 1.69
N SER A 117 21.21 -9.47 2.50
CA SER A 117 21.85 -10.71 2.03
C SER A 117 21.00 -11.51 1.04
N MET A 118 19.68 -11.33 1.08
CA MET A 118 18.71 -11.90 0.12
C MET A 118 18.58 -11.06 -1.15
N GLY A 119 19.30 -9.94 -1.26
CA GLY A 119 19.30 -9.06 -2.44
C GLY A 119 18.28 -7.91 -2.39
N HIS A 120 17.58 -7.71 -1.26
CA HIS A 120 16.73 -6.53 -1.08
C HIS A 120 17.61 -5.27 -0.95
N ARG A 121 17.18 -4.20 -1.62
CA ARG A 121 17.79 -2.87 -1.53
C ARG A 121 16.98 -1.98 -0.61
#